data_AF-A0A1A9V9X4-F1
#
_entry.id   AF-A0A1A9V9X4-F1
#
_cell.length_a   1.000
_cell.length_b   1.000
_cell.length_c   1.000
_cell.angle_alpha   90.00
_cell.angle_beta   90.00
_cell.angle_gamma   90.00
#
_symmetry.space_group_name_H-M   'P 1'
#
loop_
_entity.id
_entity.type
_entity.pdbx_description
1 polymer ?
#
loop_
_entity_poly.entity_id
_entity_poly.type
_entity_poly.pdbx_seq_one_letter_code
_entity_poly.pdbx_strand_id
1 'polypeptide(L)'
;MLWNTCSTLNILTIVALCITKSCFVESKKYMRCELSKELVERYQISKTFLSNYFLNDDISDDVECAKRIFEQKGFQYWNGWSTYCRNQQNLPNLSVACNINTVTPLSRLFLL
;
A
#
# COMPACT_ATOMS: atom_id res chain seq x y z
N MET A 1 14.03 -24.21 -38.15
CA MET A 1 13.08 -23.19 -38.63
C MET A 1 12.22 -22.68 -37.47
N LEU A 2 12.85 -22.04 -36.47
CA LEU A 2 12.19 -21.62 -35.22
C LEU A 2 12.36 -20.11 -34.96
N TRP A 3 12.29 -19.29 -36.01
CA TRP A 3 12.46 -17.82 -35.93
C TRP A 3 11.29 -17.02 -36.54
N ASN A 4 10.20 -17.68 -36.94
CA ASN A 4 9.13 -17.01 -37.71
C ASN A 4 7.74 -17.01 -37.05
N THR A 5 7.60 -17.47 -35.80
CA THR A 5 6.30 -17.38 -35.08
C THR A 5 6.11 -16.08 -34.31
N CYS A 6 7.10 -15.18 -34.31
CA CYS A 6 7.07 -13.93 -33.52
C CYS A 6 6.30 -12.77 -34.21
N SER A 7 6.06 -12.84 -35.53
CA SER A 7 5.63 -11.65 -36.31
C SER A 7 4.17 -11.65 -36.79
N THR A 8 3.33 -12.60 -36.39
CA THR A 8 1.92 -12.67 -36.86
C THR A 8 0.86 -12.53 -35.75
N LEU A 9 1.26 -12.15 -34.54
CA LEU A 9 0.31 -11.83 -33.47
C LEU A 9 -0.44 -10.54 -33.85
N ASN A 10 -1.62 -10.73 -34.44
CA ASN A 10 -2.56 -9.68 -34.81
C ASN A 10 -2.86 -8.80 -33.58
N ILE A 11 -3.05 -7.51 -33.77
CA ILE A 11 -3.45 -6.57 -32.70
C ILE A 11 -4.64 -7.13 -31.91
N LEU A 12 -5.57 -7.84 -32.57
CA LEU A 12 -6.66 -8.55 -31.91
C LEU A 12 -6.21 -9.63 -30.92
N THR A 13 -5.17 -10.40 -31.23
CA THR A 13 -4.67 -11.46 -30.33
C THR A 13 -3.89 -10.87 -29.16
N ILE A 14 -3.15 -9.78 -29.38
CA ILE A 14 -2.46 -9.04 -28.31
C ILE A 14 -3.49 -8.39 -27.38
N VAL A 15 -4.53 -7.76 -27.94
CA VAL A 15 -5.63 -7.15 -27.17
C VAL A 15 -6.40 -8.22 -26.39
N ALA A 16 -6.70 -9.37 -26.97
CA ALA A 16 -7.35 -10.48 -26.27
C ALA A 16 -6.47 -11.03 -25.11
N LEU A 17 -5.15 -11.13 -25.31
CA LEU A 17 -4.22 -11.49 -24.24
C LEU A 17 -4.17 -10.43 -23.14
N CYS A 18 -4.16 -9.14 -23.48
CA CYS A 18 -4.20 -8.06 -22.51
C CYS A 18 -5.52 -8.03 -21.72
N ILE A 19 -6.67 -8.23 -22.38
CA ILE A 19 -7.98 -8.28 -21.73
C ILE A 19 -8.05 -9.47 -20.76
N THR A 20 -7.57 -10.64 -21.16
CA THR A 20 -7.58 -11.86 -20.32
C THR A 20 -6.52 -11.86 -19.22
N LYS A 21 -5.48 -11.02 -19.34
CA LYS A 21 -4.42 -10.83 -18.32
C LYS A 21 -4.64 -9.59 -17.44
N SER A 22 -5.74 -8.86 -17.62
CA SER A 22 -6.14 -7.78 -16.72
C SER A 22 -6.16 -8.34 -15.29
N CYS A 23 -5.19 -7.93 -14.48
CA CYS A 23 -5.23 -8.17 -13.04
C CYS A 23 -6.45 -7.39 -12.54
N PHE A 24 -7.59 -8.08 -12.43
CA PHE A 24 -8.80 -7.51 -11.87
C PHE A 24 -8.50 -7.26 -10.40
N VAL A 25 -8.00 -6.07 -10.07
CA VAL A 25 -7.85 -5.61 -8.71
C VAL A 25 -9.26 -5.26 -8.23
N GLU A 26 -9.99 -6.27 -7.76
CA GLU A 26 -11.26 -6.06 -7.10
C GLU A 26 -10.97 -5.49 -5.70
N SER A 27 -11.23 -4.20 -5.51
CA SER A 27 -11.15 -3.58 -4.19
C SER A 27 -12.52 -3.64 -3.52
N LYS A 28 -12.63 -4.34 -2.38
CA LYS A 28 -13.84 -4.36 -1.57
C LYS A 28 -13.71 -3.39 -0.39
N LYS A 29 -14.69 -2.50 -0.22
CA LYS A 29 -14.77 -1.59 0.94
C LYS A 29 -15.55 -2.26 2.07
N TYR A 30 -14.87 -2.62 3.14
CA TYR A 30 -15.48 -3.22 4.33
C TYR A 30 -15.82 -2.17 5.38
N MET A 31 -16.93 -2.36 6.09
CA MET A 31 -17.18 -1.66 7.35
C MET A 31 -16.38 -2.29 8.49
N ARG A 32 -16.11 -1.55 9.59
CA ARG A 32 -15.23 -1.98 10.69
C ARG A 32 -15.52 -3.41 11.20
N CYS A 33 -16.78 -3.73 11.49
CA CYS A 33 -17.17 -5.05 11.99
C CYS A 33 -17.12 -6.14 10.91
N GLU A 34 -17.44 -5.79 9.66
CA GLU A 34 -17.38 -6.72 8.53
C GLU A 34 -15.93 -7.14 8.25
N LEU A 35 -15.02 -6.16 8.26
CA LEU A 35 -13.59 -6.39 8.13
C LEU A 35 -13.05 -7.28 9.26
N SER A 36 -13.43 -6.94 10.50
CA SER A 36 -13.00 -7.72 11.67
C SER A 36 -13.42 -9.19 11.57
N LYS A 37 -14.65 -9.43 11.11
CA LYS A 37 -15.17 -10.79 10.92
C LYS A 37 -14.38 -11.55 9.85
N GLU A 38 -14.18 -10.94 8.69
CA GLU A 38 -13.41 -11.55 7.58
C GLU A 38 -11.97 -11.91 8.01
N LEU A 39 -11.30 -11.02 8.75
CA LEU A 39 -9.92 -11.22 9.19
C LEU A 39 -9.76 -12.36 10.20
N VAL A 40 -10.70 -12.49 11.14
CA VAL A 40 -10.71 -13.61 12.10
C VAL A 40 -11.03 -14.92 11.38
N GLU A 41 -12.07 -14.93 10.54
CA GLU A 41 -12.58 -16.16 9.93
C GLU A 41 -11.67 -16.72 8.83
N ARG A 42 -11.04 -15.87 8.01
CA ARG A 42 -10.22 -16.34 6.87
C ARG A 42 -8.73 -16.41 7.15
N TYR A 43 -8.22 -15.46 7.93
CA TYR A 43 -6.78 -15.31 8.16
C TYR A 43 -6.35 -15.75 9.56
N GLN A 44 -7.30 -16.28 10.36
CA GLN A 44 -7.04 -16.79 11.71
C GLN A 44 -6.36 -15.76 12.62
N ILE A 45 -6.60 -14.48 12.36
CA ILE A 45 -6.02 -13.39 13.15
C ILE A 45 -6.77 -13.34 14.49
N SER A 46 -6.03 -13.27 15.60
CA SER A 46 -6.64 -13.19 16.92
C SER A 46 -7.50 -11.93 17.04
N LYS A 47 -8.73 -12.08 17.56
CA LYS A 47 -9.66 -10.97 17.78
C LYS A 47 -9.09 -9.89 18.72
N THR A 48 -8.32 -10.31 19.73
CA THR A 48 -7.63 -9.39 20.64
C THR A 48 -6.53 -8.62 19.93
N PHE A 49 -5.85 -9.26 18.98
CA PHE A 49 -4.82 -8.63 18.18
C PHE A 49 -5.41 -7.56 17.23
N LEU A 50 -6.51 -7.87 16.55
CA LEU A 50 -7.21 -6.89 15.69
C LEU A 50 -7.72 -5.67 16.44
N SER A 51 -8.38 -5.91 17.59
CA SER A 51 -9.01 -4.83 18.34
C SER A 51 -7.98 -3.96 19.07
N ASN A 52 -6.91 -4.56 19.58
CA ASN A 52 -5.93 -3.85 20.40
C ASN A 52 -4.81 -3.21 19.59
N TYR A 53 -4.55 -3.63 18.35
CA TYR A 53 -3.36 -3.17 17.62
C TYR A 53 -3.60 -2.55 16.23
N PHE A 54 -4.83 -2.62 15.69
CA PHE A 54 -5.08 -2.11 14.33
C PHE A 54 -6.39 -1.36 14.14
N LEU A 55 -7.35 -1.52 15.07
CA LEU A 55 -8.73 -1.03 14.90
C LEU A 55 -9.18 -0.13 16.04
N ASN A 56 -8.27 0.30 16.92
CA ASN A 56 -8.57 1.26 17.97
C ASN A 56 -8.17 2.69 17.53
N ASP A 57 -8.49 3.69 18.35
CA ASP A 57 -8.24 5.11 18.01
C ASP A 57 -6.82 5.58 18.38
N ASP A 58 -6.09 4.81 19.20
CA ASP A 58 -4.69 5.03 19.53
C ASP A 58 -3.79 4.39 18.48
N ILE A 59 -3.19 5.24 17.65
CA ILE A 59 -2.31 4.82 16.54
C ILE A 59 -0.84 4.63 16.96
N SER A 60 -0.52 4.67 18.25
CA SER A 60 0.87 4.70 18.72
C SER A 60 1.67 3.46 18.30
N ASP A 61 1.06 2.29 18.38
CA ASP A 61 1.64 1.01 18.01
C ASP A 61 1.63 0.77 16.48
N ASP A 62 0.60 1.24 15.77
CA ASP A 62 0.58 1.32 14.30
C ASP A 62 1.79 2.12 13.80
N VAL A 63 2.05 3.28 14.42
CA VAL A 63 3.18 4.16 14.09
C VAL A 63 4.52 3.46 14.36
N GLU A 64 4.65 2.74 15.48
CA GLU A 64 5.87 1.98 15.78
C GLU A 64 6.11 0.86 14.76
N CYS A 65 5.06 0.14 14.36
CA CYS A 65 5.12 -0.87 13.31
C CYS A 65 5.54 -0.27 11.96
N ALA A 66 4.91 0.83 11.55
CA ALA A 66 5.22 1.53 10.31
C ALA A 66 6.66 2.07 10.29
N LYS A 67 7.17 2.58 11.40
CA LYS A 67 8.59 2.99 11.55
C LYS A 67 9.54 1.83 11.29
N ARG A 68 9.31 0.67 11.92
CA ARG A 68 10.14 -0.53 11.70
C ARG A 68 10.16 -0.97 10.23
N ILE A 69 9.00 -0.96 9.58
CA ILE A 69 8.90 -1.26 8.14
C ILE A 69 9.70 -0.24 7.32
N PHE A 70 9.57 1.05 7.63
CA PHE A 70 10.30 2.11 6.96
C PHE A 70 11.82 1.97 7.15
N GLU A 71 12.29 1.67 8.35
CA GLU A 71 13.71 1.45 8.62
C GLU A 71 14.27 0.25 7.84
N GLN A 72 13.49 -0.83 7.72
CA GLN A 72 13.93 -2.04 7.03
C GLN A 72 13.83 -1.98 5.50
N LYS A 73 12.78 -1.35 4.98
CA LYS A 73 12.41 -1.42 3.56
C LYS A 73 12.24 -0.06 2.91
N GLY A 74 12.11 1.03 3.67
CA GLY A 74 11.81 2.35 3.14
C GLY A 74 10.41 2.45 2.54
N PHE A 75 10.12 3.59 1.90
CA PHE A 75 8.78 3.86 1.36
C PHE A 75 8.31 2.92 0.23
N GLN A 76 9.23 2.20 -0.43
CA GLN A 76 8.90 1.25 -1.50
C GLN A 76 8.08 0.05 -1.02
N TYR A 77 8.03 -0.24 0.29
CA TYR A 77 7.18 -1.29 0.84
C TYR A 77 5.68 -1.03 0.60
N TRP A 78 5.28 0.25 0.60
CA TRP A 78 3.91 0.64 0.31
C TRP A 78 3.72 0.82 -1.19
N ASN A 79 3.17 -0.20 -1.86
CA ASN A 79 2.91 -0.17 -3.32
C ASN A 79 2.13 1.08 -3.75
N GLY A 80 1.14 1.52 -2.97
CA GLY A 80 0.40 2.76 -3.24
C GLY A 80 1.30 3.99 -3.24
N TRP A 81 2.24 4.08 -2.29
CA TRP A 81 3.23 5.16 -2.28
C TRP A 81 4.13 5.08 -3.52
N SER A 82 4.59 3.89 -3.86
CA SER A 82 5.46 3.65 -5.02
C SER A 82 4.81 4.09 -6.35
N THR A 83 3.52 3.82 -6.52
CA THR A 83 2.78 4.13 -7.74
C THR A 83 2.37 5.60 -7.82
N TYR A 84 1.92 6.19 -6.72
CA TYR A 84 1.23 7.50 -6.76
C TYR A 84 1.98 8.63 -6.04
N CYS A 85 2.84 8.30 -5.07
CA CYS A 85 3.45 9.26 -4.16
C CYS A 85 4.97 9.38 -4.30
N ARG A 86 5.61 8.54 -5.14
CA ARG A 86 7.05 8.57 -5.36
C ARG A 86 7.52 9.91 -5.93
N ASN A 87 6.72 10.53 -6.81
CA ASN A 87 6.99 11.88 -7.28
C ASN A 87 6.48 12.92 -6.26
N GLN A 88 7.42 13.57 -5.57
CA GLN A 88 7.15 14.57 -4.54
C GLN A 88 6.39 15.81 -5.04
N GLN A 89 6.44 16.11 -6.34
CA GLN A 89 5.76 17.26 -6.93
C GLN A 89 4.22 17.15 -6.85
N ASN A 90 3.70 15.93 -6.67
CA ASN A 90 2.26 15.65 -6.58
C ASN A 90 1.75 15.60 -5.13
N LEU A 91 2.64 15.75 -4.15
CA LEU A 91 2.28 15.64 -2.74
C LEU A 91 1.98 17.01 -2.15
N PRO A 92 0.83 17.20 -1.47
CA PRO A 92 0.53 18.46 -0.80
C PRO A 92 1.52 18.68 0.34
N ASN A 93 1.88 19.93 0.57
CA ASN A 93 2.67 20.28 1.74
C ASN A 93 1.80 20.20 3.00
N LEU A 94 1.99 19.14 3.78
CA LEU A 94 1.22 18.88 5.00
C LEU A 94 1.50 19.91 6.11
N SER A 95 2.67 20.56 6.15
CA SER A 95 2.90 21.61 7.15
C SER A 95 1.99 22.81 6.92
N VAL A 96 1.76 23.16 5.65
CA VAL A 96 0.85 24.24 5.26
C VAL A 96 -0.61 23.79 5.36
N ALA A 97 -0.94 22.64 4.76
CA ALA A 97 -2.32 22.16 4.69
C ALA A 97 -2.91 21.81 6.07
N CYS A 98 -2.08 21.31 6.99
CA CYS A 98 -2.51 20.88 8.32
C CYS A 98 -2.01 21.82 9.44
N ASN A 99 -1.39 22.96 9.09
CA ASN A 99 -0.84 23.92 10.05
C ASN A 99 0.12 23.29 11.07
N ILE A 100 1.02 22.41 10.60
CA ILE A 100 1.98 21.69 11.44
C ILE A 100 3.28 22.50 11.49
N ASN A 101 3.42 23.32 12.54
CA ASN A 101 4.56 24.23 12.71
C ASN A 101 5.83 23.53 13.22
N THR A 102 5.73 22.27 13.64
CA THR A 102 6.81 21.52 14.30
C THR A 102 6.92 20.11 13.73
N VAL A 103 7.40 20.00 12.49
CA VAL A 103 7.88 18.71 11.97
C VAL A 103 9.39 18.68 12.18
N THR A 104 9.84 17.96 13.20
CA THR A 104 11.24 17.52 13.25
C THR A 104 11.49 16.65 12.01
N PRO A 105 12.43 17.03 11.12
CA PRO A 105 12.72 16.23 9.94
C PRO A 105 13.16 14.83 10.38
N LEU A 106 12.62 13.78 9.73
CA LEU A 106 13.08 12.40 9.93
C LEU A 106 14.60 12.27 9.76
N SER A 107 15.23 13.13 8.95
CA SER A 107 16.69 13.21 8.80
C SER A 107 17.44 13.58 10.10
N ARG A 108 16.77 14.18 11.08
CA ARG A 108 17.36 14.53 12.38
C ARG A 108 17.21 13.42 13.43
N LEU A 109 16.34 12.44 13.18
CA LEU A 109 16.16 11.28 14.07
C LEU A 109 17.24 10.20 13.85
N PHE A 110 17.94 10.21 12.71
CA PHE A 110 19.03 9.30 12.39
C PHE A 110 20.44 9.84 12.77
N LEU A 111 20.50 10.97 13.49
CA LEU A 111 21.76 11.60 13.96
C LEU A 111 21.90 11.61 15.50
N LEU A 112 21.03 10.87 16.21
CA LEU A 112 21.15 10.52 17.62
C LEU A 112 21.16 8.99 17.73
#